data_AF-A0A8J4T253-F1
#
_entry.id   AF-A0A8J4T253-F1
#
_cell.length_a   1.000
_cell.length_b   1.000
_cell.length_c   1.000
_cell.angle_alpha   90.00
_cell.angle_beta   90.00
_cell.angle_gamma   90.00
#
_symmetry.space_group_name_H-M   'P 1'
#
loop_
_entity.id
_entity.type
_entity.pdbx_description
1 polymer ?
#
loop_
_entity_poly.entity_id
_entity_poly.type
_entity_poly.pdbx_seq_one_letter_code
_entity_poly.pdbx_strand_id
1 'polypeptide(L)'
;MSSNPLVDAASGIILRGFELEKQNKLTESFVCYQEGIGILIKALKLLSTASGLFSYFPNISQFSLDNDLRNRLKLKINEYMDKAEHIKELIKKETAKGNYHEQMNIIEGSTGYGYQRIFNRFLNDGTAQEVWVDDPYIRSSFQVGFGAVLI
;
A
#
# COMPACT_ATOMS: atom_id res chain seq x y z
N MET A 1 2.17 -23.56 -13.65
CA MET A 1 2.13 -22.16 -13.19
C MET A 1 2.46 -22.16 -11.70
N SER A 2 3.74 -22.12 -11.35
CA SER A 2 4.20 -21.99 -9.96
C SER A 2 4.53 -20.51 -9.71
N SER A 3 3.50 -19.67 -9.75
CA SER A 3 3.66 -18.27 -9.41
C SER A 3 3.83 -18.18 -7.90
N ASN A 4 4.92 -17.54 -7.47
CA ASN A 4 5.24 -17.41 -6.04
C ASN A 4 4.10 -16.60 -5.38
N PRO A 5 3.42 -17.11 -4.35
CA PRO A 5 2.22 -16.47 -3.80
C PRO A 5 2.48 -15.04 -3.31
N LEU A 6 3.71 -14.73 -2.92
CA LEU A 6 4.11 -13.36 -2.55
C LEU A 6 4.22 -12.44 -3.76
N VAL A 7 4.69 -12.96 -4.90
CA VAL A 7 4.77 -12.20 -6.15
C VAL A 7 3.37 -11.94 -6.70
N ASP A 8 2.47 -12.91 -6.61
CA ASP A 8 1.06 -12.73 -7.01
C ASP A 8 0.34 -11.71 -6.11
N ALA A 9 0.51 -11.82 -4.79
CA ALA A 9 -0.03 -10.86 -3.84
C ALA A 9 0.50 -9.43 -4.10
N ALA A 10 1.81 -9.30 -4.31
CA ALA A 10 2.42 -8.01 -4.64
C ALA A 10 1.90 -7.46 -5.98
N SER A 11 1.74 -8.31 -7.00
CA SER A 11 1.18 -7.90 -8.29
C SER A 11 -0.22 -7.33 -8.15
N GLY A 12 -1.09 -7.95 -7.34
CA GLY A 12 -2.44 -7.44 -7.07
C GLY A 12 -2.43 -6.05 -6.43
N ILE A 13 -1.56 -5.83 -5.44
CA ILE A 13 -1.46 -4.53 -4.75
C ILE A 13 -0.89 -3.45 -5.68
N ILE A 14 0.14 -3.78 -6.46
CA ILE A 14 0.74 -2.83 -7.41
C ILE A 14 -0.27 -2.43 -8.50
N LEU A 15 -1.03 -3.39 -9.04
CA LEU A 15 -2.09 -3.10 -10.01
C LEU A 15 -3.15 -2.16 -9.43
N ARG A 16 -3.56 -2.38 -8.17
CA ARG A 16 -4.44 -1.46 -7.45
C ARG A 16 -3.82 -0.06 -7.32
N GLY A 17 -2.51 0.03 -7.05
CA GLY A 17 -1.78 1.29 -7.05
C GLY A 17 -1.90 2.05 -8.36
N PHE A 18 -1.77 1.35 -9.50
CA PHE A 18 -1.96 1.96 -10.84
C PHE A 18 -3.39 2.44 -11.09
N GLU A 19 -4.41 1.71 -10.62
CA GLU A 19 -5.81 2.11 -10.76
C GLU A 19 -6.13 3.37 -9.95
N LEU A 20 -5.58 3.47 -8.74
CA LEU A 20 -5.73 4.65 -7.87
C LEU A 20 -5.01 5.88 -8.45
N GLU A 21 -3.86 5.66 -9.09
CA GLU A 21 -3.13 6.72 -9.82
C GLU A 21 -4.00 7.32 -10.94
N LYS A 22 -4.69 6.47 -11.72
CA LYS A 22 -5.64 6.93 -12.75
C LYS A 22 -6.84 7.72 -12.18
N GLN A 23 -7.20 7.46 -10.93
CA GLN A 23 -8.26 8.17 -10.22
C GLN A 23 -7.75 9.44 -9.51
N ASN A 24 -6.48 9.80 -9.70
CA ASN A 24 -5.80 10.91 -9.01
C ASN A 24 -5.78 10.77 -7.47
N LYS A 25 -5.95 9.56 -6.94
CA LYS A 25 -5.81 9.22 -5.52
C LYS A 25 -4.35 8.87 -5.23
N LEU A 26 -3.47 9.87 -5.38
CA LEU A 26 -2.02 9.68 -5.36
C LEU A 26 -1.53 9.14 -4.02
N THR A 27 -2.17 9.51 -2.91
CA THR A 27 -1.80 9.13 -1.54
C THR A 27 -2.12 7.65 -1.30
N GLU A 28 -3.30 7.19 -1.72
CA GLU A 28 -3.66 5.77 -1.69
C GLU A 28 -2.81 4.94 -2.66
N SER A 29 -2.51 5.49 -3.84
CA SER A 29 -1.63 4.87 -4.83
C SER A 29 -0.23 4.67 -4.25
N PHE A 30 0.33 5.69 -3.61
CA PHE A 30 1.64 5.64 -2.97
C PHE A 30 1.73 4.54 -1.91
N VAL A 31 0.72 4.41 -1.04
CA VAL A 31 0.66 3.34 -0.03
C VAL A 31 0.65 1.96 -0.68
N CYS A 32 -0.12 1.76 -1.75
CA CYS A 32 -0.12 0.49 -2.50
C CYS A 32 1.27 0.17 -3.06
N TYR A 33 1.99 1.16 -3.60
CA TYR A 33 3.36 0.94 -4.06
C TYR A 33 4.30 0.57 -2.90
N GLN A 34 4.23 1.25 -1.76
CA GLN A 34 5.05 0.92 -0.58
C GLN A 34 4.81 -0.51 -0.09
N GLU A 35 3.55 -0.91 0.06
CA GLU A 35 3.17 -2.26 0.49
C GLU A 35 3.61 -3.32 -0.52
N GLY A 36 3.31 -3.10 -1.80
CA GLY A 36 3.68 -4.01 -2.89
C GLY A 36 5.19 -4.21 -2.98
N ILE A 37 5.97 -3.12 -2.93
CA ILE A 37 7.44 -3.17 -2.89
C ILE A 37 7.92 -3.94 -1.66
N GLY A 38 7.33 -3.69 -0.49
CA GLY A 38 7.66 -4.40 0.76
C GLY A 38 7.49 -5.92 0.63
N ILE A 39 6.41 -6.38 -0.02
CA ILE A 39 6.18 -7.80 -0.29
C ILE A 39 7.18 -8.36 -1.31
N LEU A 40 7.50 -7.63 -2.38
CA LEU A 40 8.50 -8.04 -3.37
C LEU A 40 9.89 -8.18 -2.73
N ILE A 41 10.27 -7.28 -1.82
CA ILE A 41 11.53 -7.37 -1.06
C ILE A 41 11.53 -8.62 -0.17
N LYS A 42 10.41 -8.95 0.49
CA LYS A 42 10.29 -10.19 1.28
C LYS A 42 10.47 -11.42 0.38
N ALA A 43 9.83 -11.44 -0.80
CA ALA A 43 9.99 -12.52 -1.78
C ALA A 43 11.45 -12.66 -2.25
N LEU A 44 12.13 -11.54 -2.54
CA LEU A 44 13.54 -11.52 -2.94
C LEU A 44 14.46 -12.07 -1.84
N LYS A 45 14.21 -11.70 -0.57
CA LYS A 45 14.97 -12.20 0.58
C LYS A 45 14.83 -13.71 0.74
N LEU A 46 13.62 -14.24 0.64
CA LEU A 46 13.35 -15.69 0.72
C LEU A 46 14.04 -16.47 -0.40
N LEU A 47 14.05 -15.92 -1.62
CA LEU A 47 14.78 -16.51 -2.74
C LEU A 47 16.29 -16.52 -2.50
N SER A 48 16.83 -15.54 -1.78
CA SER A 48 18.27 -15.40 -1.50
C SER A 48 18.74 -16.27 -0.32
N THR A 49 17.88 -16.52 0.67
CA THR A 49 18.19 -17.41 1.81
C THR A 49 18.05 -18.88 1.44
N ALA A 50 17.10 -19.24 0.57
CA ALA A 50 16.94 -20.60 0.06
C ALA A 50 18.17 -21.10 -0.73
N SER A 51 18.90 -20.20 -1.42
CA SER A 51 20.17 -20.55 -2.09
C SER A 51 21.29 -21.00 -1.15
N GLY A 52 21.23 -20.64 0.14
CA GLY A 52 22.24 -21.05 1.11
C GLY A 52 22.23 -22.55 1.39
N LEU A 53 21.04 -23.18 1.38
CA LEU A 53 20.87 -24.61 1.65
C LEU A 53 21.17 -25.49 0.40
N PHE A 54 20.97 -24.94 -0.80
CA PHE A 54 21.25 -25.60 -2.07
C PHE A 54 22.76 -25.70 -2.39
N SER A 55 23.60 -24.92 -1.70
CA SER A 55 25.06 -24.96 -1.84
C SER A 55 25.68 -26.34 -1.54
N TYR A 56 24.96 -27.21 -0.84
CA TYR A 56 25.41 -28.55 -0.45
C TYR A 56 25.08 -29.65 -1.48
N PHE A 57 24.25 -29.39 -2.49
CA PHE A 57 23.88 -30.38 -3.52
C PHE A 57 23.87 -29.75 -4.93
N PRO A 58 24.98 -29.82 -5.67
CA PRO A 58 25.09 -29.23 -6.99
C PRO A 58 24.58 -30.23 -8.04
N ASN A 59 23.28 -30.20 -8.34
CA ASN A 59 22.78 -30.75 -9.59
C ASN A 59 22.15 -29.65 -10.44
N ILE A 60 22.77 -29.45 -11.60
CA ILE A 60 22.83 -28.22 -12.38
C ILE A 60 21.68 -28.20 -13.38
N SER A 61 20.65 -27.38 -13.10
CA SER A 61 19.67 -26.88 -14.08
C SER A 61 18.72 -25.84 -13.45
N GLN A 62 18.41 -25.93 -12.15
CA GLN A 62 17.50 -24.99 -11.46
C GLN A 62 18.19 -23.73 -10.91
N PHE A 63 19.49 -23.78 -10.62
CA PHE A 63 20.22 -22.66 -10.00
C PHE A 63 20.34 -21.42 -10.90
N SER A 64 20.38 -21.58 -12.23
CA SER A 64 20.41 -20.43 -13.16
C SER A 64 19.05 -19.73 -13.23
N LEU A 65 17.95 -20.49 -13.25
CA LEU A 65 16.58 -19.98 -13.35
C LEU A 65 16.21 -19.09 -12.14
N ASP A 66 16.67 -19.47 -10.96
CA ASP A 66 16.46 -18.69 -9.73
C ASP A 66 17.25 -17.38 -9.73
N ASN A 67 18.46 -17.35 -10.30
CA ASN A 67 19.24 -16.12 -10.41
C ASN A 67 18.61 -15.13 -11.40
N ASP A 68 18.09 -15.61 -12.53
CA ASP A 68 17.35 -14.77 -13.48
C ASP A 68 16.04 -14.24 -12.89
N LEU A 69 15.33 -15.04 -12.10
CA LEU A 69 14.13 -14.56 -11.38
C LEU A 69 14.48 -13.49 -10.35
N ARG A 70 15.54 -13.68 -9.55
CA ARG A 70 16.02 -12.68 -8.59
C ARG A 70 16.40 -11.36 -9.28
N ASN A 71 17.10 -11.44 -10.41
CA ASN A 71 17.50 -10.26 -11.17
C ASN A 71 16.29 -9.53 -11.74
N ARG A 72 15.32 -10.24 -12.33
CA ARG A 72 14.05 -9.65 -12.79
C ARG A 72 13.27 -9.00 -11.64
N LEU A 73 13.24 -9.63 -10.48
CA LEU A 73 12.55 -9.12 -9.30
C LEU A 73 13.21 -7.84 -8.77
N LYS A 74 14.54 -7.79 -8.71
CA LYS A 74 15.30 -6.58 -8.35
C LYS A 74 15.02 -5.41 -9.31
N LEU A 75 15.02 -5.68 -10.62
CA LEU A 75 14.70 -4.67 -11.62
C LEU A 75 13.30 -4.11 -11.41
N LYS A 76 12.30 -4.96 -11.16
CA LYS A 76 10.93 -4.53 -10.90
C LYS A 76 10.77 -3.77 -9.59
N ILE A 77 11.47 -4.18 -8.54
CA ILE A 77 11.49 -3.45 -7.25
C ILE A 77 12.01 -2.03 -7.48
N ASN A 78 13.11 -1.87 -8.21
CA ASN A 78 13.67 -0.54 -8.50
C ASN A 78 12.71 0.31 -9.33
N GLU A 79 12.11 -0.27 -10.39
CA GLU A 79 11.12 0.45 -11.22
C GLU A 79 9.94 0.97 -10.37
N TYR A 80 9.40 0.14 -9.48
CA TYR A 80 8.30 0.54 -8.61
C TYR A 80 8.75 1.52 -7.52
N MET A 81 9.99 1.43 -7.04
CA MET A 81 10.56 2.40 -6.09
C MET A 81 10.71 3.79 -6.72
N ASP A 82 11.21 3.87 -7.95
CA ASP A 82 11.33 5.13 -8.69
C ASP A 82 9.94 5.76 -8.91
N LYS A 83 8.93 4.95 -9.25
CA LYS A 83 7.53 5.40 -9.34
C LYS A 83 7.00 5.91 -8.01
N ALA A 84 7.24 5.20 -6.91
CA ALA A 84 6.79 5.60 -5.59
C ALA A 84 7.40 6.96 -5.15
N GLU A 85 8.70 7.18 -5.40
CA GLU A 85 9.33 8.47 -5.12
C GLU A 85 8.75 9.59 -6.00
N HIS A 86 8.50 9.34 -7.29
CA HIS A 86 7.86 10.33 -8.15
C HIS A 86 6.46 10.73 -7.65
N ILE A 87 5.64 9.75 -7.27
CA ILE A 87 4.29 10.01 -6.73
C ILE A 87 4.36 10.83 -5.43
N LYS A 88 5.31 10.50 -4.55
CA LYS A 88 5.55 11.23 -3.30
C LYS A 88 5.97 12.69 -3.54
N GLU A 89 6.80 12.95 -4.55
CA GLU A 89 7.15 14.31 -4.95
C GLU A 89 5.94 15.08 -5.50
N LEU A 90 5.09 14.43 -6.30
CA LEU A 90 3.85 15.02 -6.81
C LEU A 90 2.90 15.40 -5.66
N ILE A 91 2.69 14.49 -4.70
CA ILE A 91 1.89 14.77 -3.50
C ILE A 91 2.45 15.98 -2.76
N LYS A 92 3.75 16.01 -2.46
CA LYS A 92 4.38 17.15 -1.78
C LYS A 92 4.17 18.47 -2.53
N LYS A 93 4.32 18.45 -3.86
CA LYS A 93 4.16 19.63 -4.72
C LYS A 93 2.72 20.15 -4.72
N GLU A 94 1.73 19.26 -4.83
CA GLU A 94 0.33 19.65 -4.83
C GLU A 94 -0.16 20.07 -3.44
N THR A 95 0.34 19.45 -2.37
CA THR A 95 0.07 19.87 -0.99
C THR A 95 0.66 21.24 -0.69
N ALA A 96 1.89 21.53 -1.14
CA ALA A 96 2.53 22.83 -0.96
C ALA A 96 1.79 23.97 -1.69
N LYS A 97 1.07 23.66 -2.78
CA LYS A 97 0.20 24.61 -3.49
C LYS A 97 -1.18 24.78 -2.82
N GLY A 98 -1.50 23.99 -1.80
CA GLY A 98 -2.82 23.95 -1.17
C GLY A 98 -3.90 23.24 -2.00
N ASN A 99 -3.54 22.58 -3.09
CA ASN A 99 -4.49 22.01 -4.06
C ASN A 99 -4.65 20.48 -3.94
N TYR A 100 -3.90 19.82 -3.05
CA TYR A 100 -4.05 18.39 -2.85
C TYR A 100 -5.12 18.09 -1.81
N HIS A 101 -6.28 17.61 -2.27
CA HIS A 101 -7.31 17.05 -1.41
C HIS A 101 -7.85 15.77 -2.02
N GLU A 102 -7.84 14.67 -1.26
CA GLU A 102 -8.50 13.44 -1.68
C GLU A 102 -9.98 13.51 -1.33
N GLN A 103 -10.84 13.44 -2.34
CA GLN A 103 -12.28 13.40 -2.16
C GLN A 103 -12.79 11.96 -2.27
N MET A 104 -13.53 11.52 -1.24
CA MET A 104 -14.27 10.28 -1.25
C MET A 104 -15.76 10.57 -1.38
N ASN A 105 -16.38 10.11 -2.46
CA ASN A 105 -17.82 10.22 -2.66
C ASN A 105 -18.52 8.98 -2.05
N ILE A 106 -19.42 9.19 -1.09
CA ILE A 106 -20.26 8.15 -0.50
C ILE A 106 -21.63 8.21 -1.17
N ILE A 107 -21.92 7.21 -1.99
CA ILE A 107 -23.16 7.16 -2.77
C ILE A 107 -24.31 6.72 -1.87
N GLU A 108 -25.53 7.19 -2.14
CA GLU A 108 -26.73 6.76 -1.42
C GLU A 108 -26.89 5.22 -1.44
N GLY A 109 -27.18 4.64 -0.27
CA GLY A 109 -27.32 3.18 -0.11
C GLY A 109 -26.02 2.38 -0.18
N SER A 110 -24.87 3.03 -0.41
CA SER A 110 -23.57 2.36 -0.42
C SER A 110 -23.10 2.01 1.00
N THR A 111 -22.40 0.90 1.14
CA THR A 111 -21.94 0.37 2.44
C THR A 111 -20.42 0.25 2.50
N GLY A 112 -19.90 -0.02 3.70
CA GLY A 112 -18.47 -0.21 3.93
C GLY A 112 -17.69 1.07 4.18
N TYR A 113 -18.32 2.20 4.46
CA TYR A 113 -17.66 3.48 4.77
C TYR A 113 -17.60 3.74 6.28
N GLY A 114 -17.26 2.72 7.07
CA GLY A 114 -17.08 2.88 8.51
C GLY A 114 -15.87 3.76 8.84
N TYR A 115 -15.89 4.43 9.99
CA TYR A 115 -14.83 5.35 10.41
C TYR A 115 -13.44 4.74 10.35
N GLN A 116 -13.29 3.48 10.77
CA GLN A 116 -12.02 2.76 10.64
C GLN A 116 -11.51 2.76 9.21
N ARG A 117 -12.35 2.49 8.19
CA ARG A 117 -11.90 2.47 6.78
C ARG A 117 -11.50 3.87 6.30
N ILE A 118 -12.25 4.89 6.69
CA ILE A 118 -12.04 6.28 6.24
C ILE A 118 -10.75 6.85 6.86
N PHE A 119 -10.58 6.65 8.17
CA PHE A 119 -9.54 7.31 8.95
C PHE A 119 -8.31 6.43 9.24
N ASN A 120 -8.34 5.12 8.95
CA ASN A 120 -7.23 4.18 9.17
C ASN A 120 -5.87 4.76 8.79
N ARG A 121 -5.79 5.27 7.55
CA ARG A 121 -4.55 5.73 6.93
C ARG A 121 -3.96 6.97 7.58
N PHE A 122 -4.77 7.69 8.36
CA PHE A 122 -4.36 8.92 9.03
C PHE A 122 -4.04 8.70 10.51
N LEU A 123 -4.57 7.63 11.12
CA LEU A 123 -4.48 7.40 12.57
C LEU A 123 -3.60 6.20 12.96
N ASN A 124 -3.30 5.28 12.03
CA ASN A 124 -2.63 4.01 12.38
C ASN A 124 -1.14 4.10 12.71
N ASP A 125 -0.46 5.17 12.32
CA ASP A 125 1.00 5.28 12.46
C ASP A 125 1.43 5.76 13.85
N GLY A 126 0.49 5.94 14.79
CA GLY A 126 0.76 6.39 16.17
C GLY A 126 1.24 7.85 16.25
N THR A 127 1.12 8.60 15.16
CA THR A 127 1.52 10.00 15.05
C THR A 127 0.48 10.95 15.63
N ALA A 128 -0.81 10.58 15.60
CA ALA A 128 -1.89 11.35 16.17
C ALA A 128 -1.95 11.16 17.69
N GLN A 129 -1.59 12.21 18.44
CA GLN A 129 -1.65 12.22 19.91
C GLN A 129 -2.92 12.89 20.45
N GLU A 130 -3.55 13.74 19.64
CA GLU A 130 -4.75 14.49 19.99
C GLU A 130 -5.65 14.61 18.75
N VAL A 131 -6.96 14.47 18.94
CA VAL A 131 -7.96 14.56 17.88
C VAL A 131 -9.01 15.59 18.27
N TRP A 132 -9.18 16.60 17.44
CA TRP A 132 -10.19 17.64 17.60
C TRP A 132 -11.35 17.37 16.65
N VAL A 133 -12.56 17.27 17.19
CA VAL A 133 -13.78 17.00 16.40
C VAL A 133 -14.79 18.10 16.67
N ASP A 134 -15.14 18.85 15.63
CA ASP A 134 -16.20 19.85 15.67
C ASP A 134 -17.39 19.34 14.85
N ASP A 135 -18.37 18.74 15.52
CA ASP A 135 -19.58 18.20 14.91
C ASP A 135 -20.83 18.80 15.59
N PRO A 136 -21.55 19.72 14.93
CA PRO A 136 -22.71 20.39 15.50
C PRO A 136 -23.90 19.45 15.73
N TYR A 137 -23.85 18.21 15.23
CA TYR A 137 -24.94 17.25 15.26
C TYR A 137 -24.79 16.16 16.32
N ILE A 138 -23.78 16.16 17.18
CA ILE A 138 -23.73 15.24 18.34
C ILE A 138 -24.70 15.75 19.43
N ARG A 139 -25.98 15.43 19.31
CA ARG A 139 -27.05 15.94 20.22
C ARG A 139 -27.91 14.86 20.86
N SER A 140 -28.05 13.70 20.21
CA SER A 140 -28.95 12.61 20.63
C SER A 140 -28.19 11.31 20.90
N SER A 141 -28.82 10.38 21.60
CA SER A 141 -28.19 9.13 22.05
C SER A 141 -27.59 8.29 20.92
N PHE A 142 -28.24 8.25 19.76
CA PHE A 142 -27.72 7.53 18.60
C PHE A 142 -26.50 8.24 17.99
N GLN A 143 -26.46 9.57 17.98
CA GLN A 143 -25.32 10.37 17.53
C GLN A 143 -24.12 10.25 18.48
N VAL A 144 -24.36 10.17 19.79
CA VAL A 144 -23.31 9.89 20.79
C VAL A 144 -22.69 8.52 20.55
N GLY A 145 -23.49 7.52 20.20
CA GLY A 145 -23.00 6.21 19.78
C GLY A 145 -22.06 6.28 18.57
N PHE A 146 -22.37 7.11 17.56
CA PHE A 146 -21.47 7.32 16.42
C PHE A 146 -20.19 8.08 16.79
N GLY A 147 -20.28 9.13 17.61
CA GLY A 147 -19.13 9.88 18.09
C GLY A 147 -18.19 9.03 18.95
N ALA A 148 -18.72 8.13 19.78
CA ALA A 148 -17.93 7.21 20.59
C ALA A 148 -17.22 6.10 19.78
N VAL A 149 -17.60 5.88 18.52
CA VAL A 149 -16.92 4.95 17.60
C VAL A 149 -15.84 5.67 16.78
N LEU A 150 -15.85 6.99 16.77
CA LEU A 150 -14.87 7.84 16.09
C LEU A 150 -13.57 8.01 16.90
N ILE A 151 -13.67 7.92 18.24
CA ILE A 151 -12.59 8.12 19.23
C ILE A 151 -12.18 6.75 19.78
#